data_AF-A0A2V4HG10-F1
#
_entry.id   AF-A0A2V4HG10-F1
#
_cell.length_a   1.000
_cell.length_b   1.000
_cell.length_c   1.000
_cell.angle_alpha   90.00
_cell.angle_beta   90.00
_cell.angle_gamma   90.00
#
_symmetry.space_group_name_H-M   'P 1'
#
loop_
_entity.id
_entity.type
_entity.pdbx_description
1 polymer ?
#
loop_
_entity_poly.entity_id
_entity_poly.type
_entity_poly.pdbx_seq_one_letter_code
_entity_poly.pdbx_strand_id
1 'polypeptide(L)'
;MLFNPPAKPLLIRSLMVLALATVSTVNSNLVHATTPNSTVPGTITLYGKTGDVSDPENDSNAHCVIEVLPGGTGRTVDYMLTNPASACFQLRVESISMENMPPATQVLLTDDYFCDTMLGNDYEPKLDPSTNKNFWIKLKTGAAGSILAEQSISALNKKGFLSNQAEGKVTKGIQLVDMAQSGSAQEMTHTLSCVRVTTSSNKDTKFGEYLSTGNQTWTDKWREGDEDHAPKKECNVGVMAGRFHYGDEQGDTRHLCTEFDRKVVIEKTPWSPMFRECGIPLTGRYNSDKGRYQDCNEADGVGWDNTEYRYFSCPVDEVMVGRGHAYQKYGDTDDTGADHGDENGRTDYRCAKLYEGVESESNRISVLPGPWSPGHTEDGSKGNGHWDTHNGEFTCAPNEVLVGRAHRGDEKNITRYQCAKLRLPAR
;
A
#
# COMPACT_ATOMS: atom_id res chain seq x y z
N MET A 1 45.73 -12.15 72.31
CA MET A 1 46.14 -10.80 72.75
C MET A 1 47.23 -10.29 71.81
N LEU A 2 47.14 -8.99 71.51
CA LEU A 2 47.79 -8.24 70.43
C LEU A 2 49.28 -7.89 70.68
N PHE A 3 49.91 -7.35 69.60
CA PHE A 3 51.12 -6.49 69.52
C PHE A 3 52.47 -7.23 69.40
N ASN A 4 53.46 -6.85 68.58
CA ASN A 4 53.76 -5.66 67.76
C ASN A 4 54.96 -5.94 66.77
N PRO A 5 55.43 -4.96 65.94
CA PRO A 5 56.13 -5.13 64.65
C PRO A 5 57.68 -5.20 64.74
N PRO A 6 58.42 -5.19 63.59
CA PRO A 6 59.05 -3.92 63.18
C PRO A 6 59.13 -3.65 61.67
N ALA A 7 59.37 -2.38 61.35
CA ALA A 7 59.59 -1.82 60.02
C ALA A 7 61.09 -1.75 59.64
N LYS A 8 61.37 -1.97 58.33
CA LYS A 8 62.35 -1.35 57.38
C LYS A 8 63.83 -1.11 57.81
N PRO A 9 64.84 -1.34 56.91
CA PRO A 9 65.17 -0.38 55.82
C PRO A 9 65.61 -1.03 54.48
N LEU A 10 65.31 -0.39 53.32
CA LEU A 10 66.26 0.26 52.36
C LEU A 10 67.43 -0.66 51.93
N LEU A 11 67.86 -0.80 50.67
CA LEU A 11 67.83 0.05 49.48
C LEU A 11 68.56 -0.79 48.41
N ILE A 12 67.94 -1.19 47.29
CA ILE A 12 68.70 -1.38 46.04
C ILE A 12 67.87 -0.82 44.91
N ARG A 13 68.47 0.20 44.29
CA ARG A 13 68.04 0.94 43.12
C ARG A 13 68.02 0.04 41.89
N SER A 14 67.02 0.30 41.06
CA SER A 14 67.09 0.34 39.59
C SER A 14 67.47 -0.92 38.84
N LEU A 15 66.45 -1.58 38.28
CA LEU A 15 66.38 -1.80 36.83
C LEU A 15 64.90 -1.92 36.44
N MET A 16 64.23 -0.79 36.18
CA MET A 16 62.94 -0.82 35.48
C MET A 16 63.23 -1.01 34.00
N VAL A 17 62.98 -2.24 33.54
CA VAL A 17 62.77 -2.54 32.13
C VAL A 17 61.46 -1.85 31.74
N LEU A 18 61.57 -0.89 30.83
CA LEU A 18 60.45 -0.23 30.17
C LEU A 18 59.79 -1.25 29.23
N ALA A 19 58.86 -2.03 29.75
CA ALA A 19 57.94 -2.80 28.91
C ALA A 19 56.89 -1.82 28.36
N LEU A 20 57.04 -1.42 27.09
CA LEU A 20 55.96 -0.79 26.33
C LEU A 20 54.81 -1.81 26.24
N ALA A 21 53.84 -1.71 27.13
CA ALA A 21 52.52 -2.26 26.90
C ALA A 21 51.85 -1.40 25.82
N THR A 22 51.93 -1.85 24.57
CA THR A 22 51.05 -1.38 23.51
C THR A 22 49.63 -1.76 23.89
N VAL A 23 48.89 -0.80 24.46
CA VAL A 23 47.43 -0.86 24.56
C VAL A 23 46.92 -0.91 23.12
N SER A 24 46.64 -2.13 22.65
CA SER A 24 45.83 -2.31 21.45
C SER A 24 44.42 -1.86 21.82
N THR A 25 44.12 -0.60 21.53
CA THR A 25 42.74 -0.14 21.42
C THR A 25 42.09 -1.04 20.37
N VAL A 26 41.20 -1.91 20.81
CA VAL A 26 40.33 -2.68 19.94
C VAL A 26 39.48 -1.65 19.23
N ASN A 27 39.91 -1.25 18.03
CA ASN A 27 39.10 -0.46 17.13
C ASN A 27 37.82 -1.26 16.93
N SER A 28 36.73 -0.70 17.46
CA SER A 28 35.38 -1.11 17.15
C SER A 28 35.32 -1.27 15.63
N ASN A 29 34.99 -2.47 15.18
CA ASN A 29 34.64 -2.72 13.79
C ASN A 29 33.46 -1.80 13.46
N LEU A 30 33.74 -0.61 12.95
CA LEU A 30 32.82 0.11 12.09
C LEU A 30 32.59 -0.85 10.92
N VAL A 31 31.50 -1.60 11.02
CA VAL A 31 30.80 -2.13 9.85
C VAL A 31 30.42 -0.88 9.06
N HIS A 32 31.31 -0.46 8.17
CA HIS A 32 30.91 0.36 7.06
C HIS A 32 29.87 -0.47 6.34
N ALA A 33 28.61 -0.05 6.47
CA ALA A 33 27.57 -0.43 5.54
C ALA A 33 28.04 0.10 4.18
N THR A 34 28.84 -0.72 3.50
CA THR A 34 29.11 -0.56 2.09
C THR A 34 27.74 -0.59 1.45
N THR A 35 27.38 0.52 0.82
CA THR A 35 26.17 0.62 0.00
C THR A 35 26.18 -0.56 -0.95
N PRO A 36 25.24 -1.51 -0.84
CA PRO A 36 25.22 -2.63 -1.75
C PRO A 36 24.79 -2.05 -3.09
N ASN A 37 25.73 -1.99 -4.04
CA ASN A 37 25.47 -1.82 -5.47
C ASN A 37 24.78 -3.08 -6.05
N SER A 38 23.79 -3.64 -5.35
CA SER A 38 22.89 -4.59 -6.00
C SER A 38 21.99 -3.76 -6.90
N THR A 39 22.25 -3.81 -8.21
CA THR A 39 21.35 -3.26 -9.24
C THR A 39 20.07 -4.06 -9.39
N VAL A 40 19.95 -5.20 -8.69
CA VAL A 40 18.73 -6.02 -8.68
C VAL A 40 17.84 -5.51 -7.53
N PRO A 41 16.61 -5.03 -7.83
CA PRO A 41 15.67 -4.62 -6.80
C PRO A 41 15.31 -5.84 -5.92
N GLY A 42 15.05 -5.57 -4.63
CA GLY A 42 14.51 -6.61 -3.76
C GLY A 42 13.10 -6.97 -4.19
N THR A 43 12.67 -8.19 -3.94
CA THR A 43 11.31 -8.64 -4.27
C THR A 43 10.69 -9.40 -3.11
N ILE A 44 9.37 -9.20 -2.95
CA ILE A 44 8.52 -10.03 -2.11
C ILE A 44 7.53 -10.72 -3.03
N THR A 45 7.55 -12.06 -3.07
CA THR A 45 6.58 -12.83 -3.86
C THR A 45 5.57 -13.45 -2.92
N LEU A 46 4.29 -13.20 -3.19
CA LEU A 46 3.17 -13.77 -2.45
C LEU A 46 2.54 -14.85 -3.32
N TYR A 47 2.23 -16.01 -2.74
CA TYR A 47 1.58 -17.12 -3.42
C TYR A 47 0.27 -17.45 -2.72
N GLY A 48 -0.70 -17.94 -3.47
CA GLY A 48 -1.99 -18.36 -2.95
C GLY A 48 -2.96 -18.68 -4.06
N LYS A 49 -4.26 -18.50 -3.77
CA LYS A 49 -5.33 -18.80 -4.72
C LYS A 49 -6.10 -17.55 -5.13
N THR A 50 -6.73 -17.60 -6.29
CA THR A 50 -7.80 -16.67 -6.67
C THR A 50 -9.18 -17.31 -6.44
N GLY A 51 -10.27 -16.57 -6.58
CA GLY A 51 -11.64 -17.12 -6.46
C GLY A 51 -12.05 -17.56 -5.04
N ASP A 52 -12.95 -18.54 -4.94
CA ASP A 52 -13.45 -19.04 -3.65
C ASP A 52 -12.47 -20.03 -3.02
N VAL A 53 -11.78 -19.60 -1.96
CA VAL A 53 -10.83 -20.44 -1.21
C VAL A 53 -11.50 -21.57 -0.41
N SER A 54 -12.81 -21.49 -0.20
CA SER A 54 -13.58 -22.54 0.48
C SER A 54 -14.05 -23.65 -0.45
N ASP A 55 -13.95 -23.45 -1.77
CA ASP A 55 -14.25 -24.49 -2.75
C ASP A 55 -13.10 -25.52 -2.78
N PRO A 56 -13.35 -26.80 -2.42
CA PRO A 56 -12.33 -27.83 -2.44
C PRO A 56 -11.81 -28.15 -3.85
N GLU A 57 -12.56 -27.80 -4.90
CA GLU A 57 -12.15 -28.00 -6.30
C GLU A 57 -11.36 -26.80 -6.86
N ASN A 58 -11.22 -25.71 -6.10
CA ASN A 58 -10.45 -24.55 -6.55
C ASN A 58 -8.94 -24.83 -6.57
N ASP A 59 -8.41 -24.96 -7.78
CA ASP A 59 -7.00 -25.18 -8.11
C ASP A 59 -6.30 -23.93 -8.70
N SER A 60 -6.92 -22.75 -8.57
CA SER A 60 -6.47 -21.48 -9.16
C SER A 60 -5.27 -20.84 -8.45
N ASN A 61 -4.17 -21.59 -8.38
CA ASN A 61 -2.92 -21.12 -7.79
C ASN A 61 -2.33 -19.96 -8.62
N ALA A 62 -1.99 -18.88 -7.95
CA ALA A 62 -1.43 -17.68 -8.54
C ALA A 62 -0.34 -17.10 -7.62
N HIS A 63 0.41 -16.15 -8.16
CA HIS A 63 1.36 -15.38 -7.38
C HIS A 63 1.42 -13.94 -7.87
N CYS A 64 1.88 -13.04 -7.01
CA CYS A 64 2.19 -11.67 -7.37
C CYS A 64 3.55 -11.29 -6.80
N VAL A 65 4.19 -10.29 -7.42
CA VAL A 65 5.51 -9.79 -7.01
C VAL A 65 5.38 -8.33 -6.61
N ILE A 66 5.88 -8.01 -5.43
CA ILE A 66 6.05 -6.65 -4.91
C ILE A 66 7.53 -6.29 -5.05
N GLU A 67 7.82 -5.25 -5.83
CA GLU A 67 9.16 -4.69 -5.92
C GLU A 67 9.47 -3.82 -4.72
N VAL A 68 10.59 -4.10 -4.05
CA VAL A 68 11.06 -3.40 -2.87
C VAL A 68 12.04 -2.31 -3.29
N LEU A 69 11.74 -1.08 -2.88
CA LEU A 69 12.60 0.07 -3.12
C LEU A 69 14.03 -0.18 -2.58
N PRO A 70 15.06 0.41 -3.21
CA PRO A 70 16.43 0.29 -2.73
C PRO A 70 16.60 0.72 -1.26
N GLY A 71 17.53 0.06 -0.58
CA GLY A 71 17.93 0.45 0.78
C GLY A 71 18.55 1.84 0.79
N GLY A 72 18.43 2.55 1.92
CA GLY A 72 18.90 3.92 2.03
C GLY A 72 17.91 4.97 1.52
N THR A 73 16.76 4.60 0.94
CA THR A 73 15.74 5.58 0.48
C THR A 73 14.89 6.13 1.63
N GLY A 74 14.84 5.46 2.79
CA GLY A 74 14.08 5.92 3.96
C GLY A 74 12.58 6.01 3.74
N ARG A 75 12.04 5.23 2.80
CA ARG A 75 10.64 5.30 2.39
C ARG A 75 9.83 4.18 3.02
N THR A 76 8.62 4.52 3.42
CA THR A 76 7.55 3.59 3.76
C THR A 76 6.56 3.57 2.60
N VAL A 77 6.22 2.37 2.14
CA VAL A 77 5.27 2.13 1.07
C VAL A 77 4.31 1.05 1.51
N ASP A 78 3.01 1.30 1.31
CA ASP A 78 1.95 0.38 1.64
C ASP A 78 1.41 -0.23 0.35
N TYR A 79 1.44 -1.56 0.27
CA TYR A 79 0.89 -2.33 -0.83
C TYR A 79 -0.43 -2.92 -0.34
N MET A 80 -1.54 -2.33 -0.76
CA MET A 80 -2.88 -2.84 -0.49
C MET A 80 -3.20 -3.95 -1.49
N LEU A 81 -3.45 -5.16 -1.01
CA LEU A 81 -3.67 -6.33 -1.87
C LEU A 81 -5.07 -6.30 -2.49
N THR A 82 -6.04 -5.70 -1.80
CA THR A 82 -7.43 -5.57 -2.26
C THR A 82 -7.65 -4.41 -3.25
N ASN A 83 -6.64 -3.59 -3.48
CA ASN A 83 -6.67 -2.50 -4.45
C ASN A 83 -6.72 -3.05 -5.89
N PRO A 84 -7.71 -2.66 -6.74
CA PRO A 84 -7.82 -3.09 -8.12
C PRO A 84 -6.60 -2.78 -9.02
N ALA A 85 -5.78 -1.77 -8.68
CA ALA A 85 -4.53 -1.50 -9.39
C ALA A 85 -3.35 -2.36 -8.93
N SER A 86 -3.52 -3.16 -7.87
CA SER A 86 -2.47 -4.03 -7.35
C SER A 86 -2.26 -5.25 -8.24
N ALA A 87 -1.00 -5.61 -8.47
CA ALA A 87 -0.66 -6.89 -9.10
C ALA A 87 -1.09 -8.10 -8.25
N CYS A 88 -1.37 -7.89 -6.96
CA CYS A 88 -1.87 -8.89 -6.03
C CYS A 88 -3.39 -8.89 -5.90
N PHE A 89 -4.10 -8.14 -6.76
CA PHE A 89 -5.54 -8.02 -6.66
C PHE A 89 -6.24 -9.39 -6.77
N GLN A 90 -7.16 -9.66 -5.84
CA GLN A 90 -7.89 -10.94 -5.68
C GLN A 90 -7.04 -12.15 -5.24
N LEU A 91 -5.73 -11.99 -5.02
CA LEU A 91 -4.90 -13.06 -4.50
C LEU A 91 -5.18 -13.27 -3.01
N ARG A 92 -5.58 -14.48 -2.66
CA ARG A 92 -5.76 -14.95 -1.28
C ARG A 92 -4.51 -15.67 -0.82
N VAL A 93 -3.62 -14.91 -0.17
CA VAL A 93 -2.23 -15.32 0.12
C VAL A 93 -2.15 -16.47 1.13
N GLU A 94 -1.38 -17.50 0.80
CA GLU A 94 -1.06 -18.65 1.65
C GLU A 94 0.40 -18.64 2.13
N SER A 95 1.32 -18.24 1.25
CA SER A 95 2.76 -18.26 1.49
C SER A 95 3.47 -17.04 0.92
N ILE A 96 4.69 -16.81 1.39
CA ILE A 96 5.53 -15.67 1.05
C ILE A 96 6.96 -16.14 0.84
N SER A 97 7.64 -15.52 -0.12
CA SER A 97 9.09 -15.58 -0.28
C SER A 97 9.65 -14.18 -0.48
N MET A 98 10.94 -14.01 -0.22
CA MET A 98 11.63 -12.74 -0.44
C MET A 98 13.01 -13.00 -1.04
N GLU A 99 13.40 -12.19 -2.02
CA GLU A 99 14.71 -12.30 -2.67
C GLU A 99 15.39 -10.93 -2.76
N ASN A 100 16.72 -10.91 -2.73
CA ASN A 100 17.55 -9.71 -2.89
C ASN A 100 17.19 -8.54 -1.96
N MET A 101 16.68 -8.81 -0.76
CA MET A 101 16.13 -7.76 0.09
C MET A 101 17.21 -6.76 0.54
N PRO A 102 16.93 -5.44 0.53
CA PRO A 102 17.89 -4.45 1.02
C PRO A 102 18.10 -4.58 2.53
N PRO A 103 19.26 -4.15 3.05
CA PRO A 103 19.56 -4.24 4.48
C PRO A 103 18.68 -3.30 5.32
N ALA A 104 18.39 -3.72 6.55
CA ALA A 104 17.60 -2.96 7.53
C ALA A 104 16.22 -2.53 7.00
N THR A 105 15.66 -3.29 6.06
CA THR A 105 14.29 -3.16 5.59
C THR A 105 13.35 -3.80 6.60
N GLN A 106 12.27 -3.11 6.94
CA GLN A 106 11.17 -3.65 7.73
C GLN A 106 10.03 -4.02 6.80
N VAL A 107 9.41 -5.17 7.01
CA VAL A 107 8.22 -5.61 6.31
C VAL A 107 7.16 -5.91 7.34
N LEU A 108 6.03 -5.23 7.25
CA LEU A 108 4.83 -5.48 8.02
C LEU A 108 3.83 -6.23 7.13
N LEU A 109 3.36 -7.38 7.59
CA LEU A 109 2.28 -8.15 6.99
C LEU A 109 1.09 -8.06 7.94
N THR A 110 -0.10 -7.72 7.45
CA THR A 110 -1.31 -7.59 8.28
C THR A 110 -2.57 -7.81 7.44
N ASP A 111 -3.64 -8.28 8.09
CA ASP A 111 -4.98 -8.37 7.50
C ASP A 111 -5.74 -7.04 7.52
N ASP A 112 -5.16 -5.99 8.10
CA ASP A 112 -5.73 -4.64 8.02
C ASP A 112 -5.41 -3.94 6.69
N TYR A 113 -6.44 -3.39 6.03
CA TYR A 113 -6.33 -2.66 4.75
C TYR A 113 -5.37 -1.45 4.79
N PHE A 114 -5.22 -0.80 5.94
CA PHE A 114 -4.40 0.41 6.11
C PHE A 114 -3.04 0.13 6.74
N CYS A 115 -2.66 -1.14 6.78
CA CYS A 115 -1.45 -1.59 7.41
C CYS A 115 -1.35 -1.17 8.90
N ASP A 116 -2.47 -1.15 9.64
CA ASP A 116 -2.49 -0.98 11.09
C ASP A 116 -2.09 -2.29 11.80
N THR A 117 -1.74 -2.16 13.08
CA THR A 117 -1.37 -3.23 14.01
C THR A 117 -2.37 -3.40 15.16
N MET A 118 -3.49 -2.67 15.14
CA MET A 118 -4.60 -2.88 16.06
C MET A 118 -5.24 -4.24 15.79
N LEU A 119 -5.45 -5.04 16.85
CA LEU A 119 -6.13 -6.33 16.73
C LEU A 119 -7.65 -6.19 16.95
N GLY A 120 -8.42 -7.00 16.23
CA GLY A 120 -9.85 -7.19 16.34
C GLY A 120 -10.21 -8.64 16.67
N ASN A 121 -11.51 -8.95 16.64
CA ASN A 121 -12.04 -10.29 16.95
C ASN A 121 -12.85 -10.89 15.79
N ASP A 122 -12.94 -10.19 14.65
CA ASP A 122 -13.73 -10.60 13.50
C ASP A 122 -12.84 -11.34 12.50
N TYR A 123 -13.32 -12.46 11.98
CA TYR A 123 -12.59 -13.30 11.03
C TYR A 123 -13.48 -13.74 9.87
N GLU A 124 -13.20 -13.18 8.70
CA GLU A 124 -13.95 -13.43 7.46
C GLU A 124 -12.99 -13.77 6.31
N PRO A 125 -12.62 -15.04 6.12
CA PRO A 125 -11.57 -15.45 5.17
C PRO A 125 -12.00 -15.38 3.71
N LYS A 126 -13.31 -15.36 3.44
CA LYS A 126 -13.84 -15.37 2.07
C LYS A 126 -13.67 -14.03 1.38
N LEU A 127 -13.96 -12.94 2.08
CA LEU A 127 -13.99 -11.58 1.53
C LEU A 127 -12.79 -10.75 1.92
N ASP A 128 -12.17 -11.08 3.05
CA ASP A 128 -11.10 -10.31 3.68
C ASP A 128 -11.49 -8.84 3.93
N PRO A 129 -12.57 -8.56 4.70
CA PRO A 129 -13.03 -7.20 4.96
C PRO A 129 -12.04 -6.41 5.81
N SER A 130 -12.18 -5.07 5.82
CA SER A 130 -11.37 -4.16 6.64
C SER A 130 -11.55 -4.36 8.16
N THR A 131 -12.58 -5.09 8.57
CA THR A 131 -12.77 -5.55 9.96
C THR A 131 -11.86 -6.71 10.34
N ASN A 132 -11.32 -7.46 9.37
CA ASN A 132 -10.28 -8.45 9.65
C ASN A 132 -9.05 -7.73 10.19
N LYS A 133 -8.77 -7.98 11.46
CA LYS A 133 -7.67 -7.39 12.21
C LYS A 133 -7.07 -8.46 13.14
N ASN A 134 -6.95 -9.67 12.63
CA ASN A 134 -6.58 -10.84 13.40
C ASN A 134 -5.08 -10.97 13.58
N PHE A 135 -4.25 -10.39 12.71
CA PHE A 135 -2.82 -10.53 12.89
C PHE A 135 -2.00 -9.40 12.31
N TRP A 136 -0.79 -9.28 12.85
CA TRP A 136 0.29 -8.62 12.15
C TRP A 136 1.62 -9.29 12.44
N ILE A 137 2.50 -9.31 11.44
CA ILE A 137 3.85 -9.83 11.53
C ILE A 137 4.83 -8.75 11.09
N LYS A 138 5.82 -8.46 11.93
CA LYS A 138 6.94 -7.57 11.60
C LYS A 138 8.19 -8.39 11.34
N LEU A 139 8.68 -8.30 10.13
CA LEU A 139 9.95 -8.86 9.68
C LEU A 139 10.98 -7.74 9.52
N LYS A 140 12.25 -8.08 9.74
CA LYS A 140 13.38 -7.19 9.51
C LYS A 140 14.51 -7.90 8.81
N THR A 141 15.14 -7.23 7.86
CA THR A 141 16.32 -7.73 7.16
C THR A 141 17.60 -7.25 7.85
N GLY A 142 18.57 -8.17 8.00
CA GLY A 142 19.84 -7.90 8.67
C GLY A 142 20.97 -7.52 7.71
N ALA A 143 20.96 -8.03 6.48
CA ALA A 143 22.01 -7.83 5.50
C ALA A 143 21.43 -7.54 4.11
N ALA A 144 22.26 -7.04 3.21
CA ALA A 144 21.90 -6.86 1.82
C ALA A 144 21.85 -8.22 1.12
N GLY A 145 20.88 -8.40 0.23
CA GLY A 145 20.68 -9.68 -0.44
C GLY A 145 20.06 -10.73 0.49
N SER A 146 19.36 -10.31 1.53
CA SER A 146 18.61 -11.21 2.42
C SER A 146 17.54 -11.97 1.63
N ILE A 147 17.36 -13.25 1.97
CA ILE A 147 16.45 -14.18 1.27
C ILE A 147 15.55 -14.86 2.30
N LEU A 148 14.25 -14.94 2.01
CA LEU A 148 13.28 -15.81 2.66
C LEU A 148 12.84 -16.82 1.61
N ALA A 149 13.27 -18.08 1.79
CA ALA A 149 12.68 -19.18 1.05
C ALA A 149 11.18 -19.27 1.35
N GLU A 150 10.40 -19.82 0.42
CA GLU A 150 8.95 -19.84 0.54
C GLU A 150 8.51 -20.43 1.89
N GLN A 151 7.61 -19.72 2.56
CA GLN A 151 7.09 -20.12 3.85
C GLN A 151 5.62 -19.72 3.97
N SER A 152 4.79 -20.63 4.48
CA SER A 152 3.40 -20.33 4.78
C SER A 152 3.30 -19.16 5.78
N ILE A 153 2.35 -18.26 5.56
CA ILE A 153 2.12 -17.10 6.43
C ILE A 153 1.84 -17.56 7.88
N SER A 154 1.04 -18.61 8.06
CA SER A 154 0.71 -19.18 9.37
C SER A 154 1.92 -19.82 10.07
N ALA A 155 2.98 -20.17 9.32
CA ALA A 155 4.23 -20.69 9.87
C ALA A 155 5.19 -19.58 10.34
N LEU A 156 4.89 -18.31 10.07
CA LEU A 156 5.66 -17.14 10.56
C LEU A 156 5.24 -16.80 12.00
N ASN A 157 5.37 -17.75 12.92
CA ASN A 157 4.85 -17.63 14.29
C ASN A 157 5.93 -17.67 15.39
N LYS A 158 7.21 -17.68 15.00
CA LYS A 158 8.33 -17.79 15.94
C LYS A 158 9.30 -16.63 15.76
N LYS A 159 9.47 -15.84 16.83
CA LYS A 159 10.48 -14.77 16.89
C LYS A 159 11.88 -15.32 16.68
N GLY A 160 12.71 -14.53 16.00
CA GLY A 160 14.10 -14.88 15.68
C GLY A 160 14.33 -14.99 14.18
N PHE A 161 15.52 -15.49 13.82
CA PHE A 161 15.86 -15.70 12.41
C PHE A 161 14.96 -16.78 11.83
N LEU A 162 14.32 -16.44 10.72
CA LEU A 162 13.57 -17.42 9.95
C LEU A 162 14.58 -18.36 9.29
N SER A 163 14.28 -19.65 9.30
CA SER A 163 15.09 -20.68 8.66
C SER A 163 14.17 -21.66 7.95
N ASN A 164 14.27 -21.77 6.63
CA ASN A 164 13.76 -22.92 5.91
C ASN A 164 14.96 -23.76 5.45
N GLN A 165 14.94 -25.06 5.75
CA GLN A 165 15.93 -26.05 5.28
C GLN A 165 15.35 -27.03 4.25
N ALA A 166 14.05 -26.94 3.94
CA ALA A 166 13.34 -27.97 3.17
C ALA A 166 13.60 -27.92 1.65
N GLU A 167 14.10 -26.80 1.11
CA GLU A 167 14.23 -26.61 -0.36
C GLU A 167 15.66 -26.37 -0.87
N GLY A 168 16.68 -26.55 -0.04
CA GLY A 168 18.06 -26.21 -0.42
C GLY A 168 18.33 -24.70 -0.58
N LYS A 169 17.30 -23.85 -0.57
CA LYS A 169 17.40 -22.40 -0.36
C LYS A 169 17.48 -22.10 1.14
N VAL A 170 18.66 -21.66 1.60
CA VAL A 170 18.88 -21.25 2.99
C VAL A 170 18.32 -19.85 3.21
N THR A 171 17.35 -19.69 4.12
CA THR A 171 16.91 -18.36 4.59
C THR A 171 18.09 -17.64 5.24
N LYS A 172 18.38 -16.42 4.78
CA LYS A 172 19.52 -15.63 5.23
C LYS A 172 19.07 -14.24 5.60
N GLY A 173 19.37 -13.86 6.84
CA GLY A 173 19.29 -12.47 7.27
C GLY A 173 17.88 -11.88 7.27
N ILE A 174 16.84 -12.70 7.49
CA ILE A 174 15.47 -12.23 7.76
C ILE A 174 15.05 -12.72 9.13
N GLN A 175 14.59 -11.77 9.95
CA GLN A 175 14.20 -12.00 11.34
C GLN A 175 12.74 -11.61 11.53
N LEU A 176 11.95 -12.48 12.15
CA LEU A 176 10.70 -12.08 12.76
C LEU A 176 11.02 -11.34 14.06
N VAL A 177 10.77 -10.03 14.06
CA VAL A 177 11.10 -9.16 15.19
C VAL A 177 9.94 -9.05 16.16
N ASP A 178 8.72 -9.02 15.63
CA ASP A 178 7.52 -8.89 16.44
C ASP A 178 6.30 -9.42 15.70
N MET A 179 5.27 -9.80 16.45
CA MET A 179 3.98 -10.20 15.91
C MET A 179 2.92 -10.12 17.00
N ALA A 180 1.67 -9.96 16.59
CA ALA A 180 0.55 -10.28 17.44
C ALA A 180 -0.56 -10.92 16.61
N GLN A 181 -1.38 -11.70 17.30
CA GLN A 181 -2.45 -12.45 16.69
C GLN A 181 -3.62 -12.58 17.68
N SER A 182 -4.85 -12.41 17.19
CA SER A 182 -6.07 -12.95 17.79
C SER A 182 -6.48 -14.22 17.04
N GLY A 183 -7.04 -15.19 17.76
CA GLY A 183 -7.47 -16.47 17.16
C GLY A 183 -6.32 -17.44 16.83
N SER A 184 -6.50 -18.27 15.80
CA SER A 184 -5.62 -19.40 15.46
C SER A 184 -4.69 -19.10 14.28
N ALA A 185 -3.43 -19.58 14.29
CA ALA A 185 -2.44 -19.29 13.23
C ALA A 185 -2.95 -19.57 11.81
N GLN A 186 -3.87 -20.53 11.65
CA GLN A 186 -4.51 -20.88 10.39
C GLN A 186 -5.37 -19.74 9.82
N GLU A 187 -5.96 -18.90 10.67
CA GLU A 187 -6.77 -17.72 10.30
C GLU A 187 -5.95 -16.61 9.64
N MET A 188 -4.61 -16.71 9.66
CA MET A 188 -3.73 -15.80 8.91
C MET A 188 -3.64 -16.17 7.43
N THR A 189 -4.09 -17.37 7.06
CA THR A 189 -4.09 -17.85 5.68
C THR A 189 -5.26 -17.22 4.94
N HIS A 190 -5.03 -16.69 3.74
CA HIS A 190 -6.00 -16.04 2.86
C HIS A 190 -6.50 -14.65 3.29
N THR A 191 -6.13 -14.18 4.48
CA THR A 191 -6.56 -12.89 5.05
C THR A 191 -5.50 -11.80 4.96
N LEU A 192 -4.33 -12.05 4.35
CA LEU A 192 -3.34 -10.99 4.19
C LEU A 192 -3.91 -9.90 3.26
N SER A 193 -3.94 -8.67 3.77
CA SER A 193 -4.60 -7.55 3.09
C SER A 193 -3.66 -6.39 2.79
N CYS A 194 -2.62 -6.21 3.60
CA CYS A 194 -1.65 -5.16 3.42
C CYS A 194 -0.22 -5.63 3.72
N VAL A 195 0.70 -5.20 2.85
CA VAL A 195 2.15 -5.34 3.04
C VAL A 195 2.76 -3.96 3.10
N ARG A 196 3.31 -3.54 4.24
CA ARG A 196 4.04 -2.28 4.39
C ARG A 196 5.54 -2.54 4.39
N VAL A 197 6.25 -1.88 3.49
CA VAL A 197 7.70 -1.98 3.37
C VAL A 197 8.33 -0.65 3.75
N THR A 198 9.16 -0.67 4.79
CA THR A 198 9.95 0.48 5.21
C THR A 198 11.43 0.21 4.96
N THR A 199 12.00 0.92 4.02
CA THR A 199 13.44 0.87 3.72
C THR A 199 14.23 1.73 4.69
N SER A 200 15.48 1.31 4.94
CA SER A 200 16.38 2.04 5.83
C SER A 200 16.73 3.43 5.29
N SER A 201 17.03 4.37 6.19
CA SER A 201 17.75 5.61 5.91
C SER A 201 18.92 5.76 6.88
N ASN A 202 19.88 6.60 6.50
CA ASN A 202 20.97 7.01 7.37
C ASN A 202 21.21 8.52 7.22
N LYS A 203 22.21 9.05 7.94
CA LYS A 203 22.59 10.47 7.89
C LYS A 203 23.00 10.97 6.49
N ASP A 204 23.35 10.06 5.60
CA ASP A 204 23.81 10.33 4.23
C ASP A 204 22.67 10.14 3.22
N THR A 205 21.49 9.65 3.64
CA THR A 205 20.29 9.59 2.81
C THR A 205 19.88 11.00 2.44
N LYS A 206 19.95 11.30 1.14
CA LYS A 206 19.48 12.56 0.60
C LYS A 206 18.00 12.46 0.22
N PHE A 207 17.26 13.53 0.49
CA PHE A 207 15.88 13.69 0.08
C PHE A 207 15.79 14.92 -0.81
N GLY A 208 15.06 14.81 -1.93
CA GLY A 208 14.74 16.00 -2.72
C GLY A 208 13.75 16.90 -1.99
N GLU A 209 13.62 18.13 -2.47
CA GLU A 209 12.61 19.06 -1.98
C GLU A 209 11.20 18.61 -2.39
N TYR A 210 10.20 19.12 -1.67
CA TYR A 210 8.80 18.92 -2.07
C TYR A 210 8.51 19.73 -3.33
N LEU A 211 7.81 19.10 -4.27
CA LEU A 211 7.36 19.73 -5.50
C LEU A 211 6.10 20.55 -5.21
N SER A 212 6.12 21.83 -5.61
CA SER A 212 4.96 22.70 -5.49
C SER A 212 4.03 22.59 -6.69
N THR A 213 2.74 22.67 -6.40
CA THR A 213 1.68 22.73 -7.41
C THR A 213 1.49 24.17 -7.87
N GLY A 214 1.18 24.35 -9.15
CA GLY A 214 0.95 25.64 -9.78
C GLY A 214 -0.54 25.96 -9.96
N ASN A 215 -0.88 26.46 -11.15
CA ASN A 215 -2.25 26.83 -11.49
C ASN A 215 -3.19 25.63 -11.42
N GLN A 216 -4.39 25.87 -10.88
CA GLN A 216 -5.46 24.89 -10.80
C GLN A 216 -6.62 25.31 -11.69
N THR A 217 -7.15 24.36 -12.45
CA THR A 217 -8.29 24.58 -13.34
C THR A 217 -9.26 23.42 -13.28
N TRP A 218 -10.55 23.74 -13.18
CA TRP A 218 -11.59 22.74 -13.34
C TRP A 218 -11.72 22.39 -14.83
N THR A 219 -11.89 21.11 -15.12
CA THR A 219 -12.31 20.66 -16.46
C THR A 219 -13.73 21.15 -16.77
N ASP A 220 -14.12 21.05 -18.04
CA ASP A 220 -15.53 21.20 -18.43
C ASP A 220 -16.42 20.19 -17.69
N LYS A 221 -17.70 20.52 -17.56
CA LYS A 221 -18.71 19.63 -16.97
C LYS A 221 -18.96 18.45 -17.90
N TRP A 222 -19.16 17.27 -17.33
CA TRP A 222 -19.72 16.12 -18.03
C TRP A 222 -20.66 15.34 -17.10
N ARG A 223 -21.46 14.44 -17.68
CA ARG A 223 -22.30 13.50 -16.93
C ARG A 223 -21.66 12.13 -16.96
N GLU A 224 -21.64 11.44 -15.83
CA GLU A 224 -21.02 10.12 -15.72
C GLU A 224 -21.90 9.02 -16.34
N GLY A 225 -23.23 9.18 -16.29
CA GLY A 225 -24.22 8.23 -16.83
C GLY A 225 -24.66 8.47 -18.29
N ASP A 226 -23.89 9.19 -19.11
CA ASP A 226 -24.22 9.40 -20.53
C ASP A 226 -24.00 8.09 -21.33
N GLU A 227 -25.10 7.45 -21.73
CA GLU A 227 -25.22 6.04 -22.18
C GLU A 227 -24.33 5.69 -23.40
N ASP A 228 -23.97 6.67 -24.22
CA ASP A 228 -23.24 6.43 -25.47
C ASP A 228 -21.71 6.41 -25.29
N HIS A 229 -21.17 6.97 -24.21
CA HIS A 229 -19.72 7.06 -24.02
C HIS A 229 -19.39 7.14 -22.54
N ALA A 230 -19.05 6.01 -21.91
CA ALA A 230 -18.36 5.96 -20.62
C ALA A 230 -17.18 6.94 -20.61
N PRO A 231 -17.35 8.19 -20.14
CA PRO A 231 -16.47 9.24 -20.60
C PRO A 231 -15.25 9.18 -19.72
N LYS A 232 -14.24 8.46 -20.20
CA LYS A 232 -12.88 8.50 -19.67
C LYS A 232 -12.42 9.95 -19.69
N LYS A 233 -12.49 10.62 -18.55
CA LYS A 233 -12.09 12.01 -18.38
C LYS A 233 -10.75 12.06 -17.70
N GLU A 234 -9.90 12.92 -18.23
CA GLU A 234 -8.54 13.11 -17.76
C GLU A 234 -8.25 14.59 -17.62
N CYS A 235 -7.23 14.90 -16.82
CA CYS A 235 -6.64 16.22 -16.84
C CYS A 235 -5.96 16.48 -18.20
N ASN A 236 -6.40 17.55 -18.87
CA ASN A 236 -5.78 18.03 -20.11
C ASN A 236 -4.34 18.49 -19.87
N VAL A 237 -4.10 19.13 -18.72
CA VAL A 237 -2.80 19.56 -18.23
C VAL A 237 -2.66 19.17 -16.77
N GLY A 238 -1.45 18.76 -16.39
CA GLY A 238 -1.16 18.41 -15.01
C GLY A 238 -1.82 17.12 -14.53
N VAL A 239 -2.18 17.08 -13.26
CA VAL A 239 -2.70 15.89 -12.56
C VAL A 239 -3.93 16.24 -11.72
N MET A 240 -4.68 15.25 -11.27
CA MET A 240 -5.85 15.51 -10.43
C MET A 240 -5.44 16.02 -9.04
N ALA A 241 -6.09 17.07 -8.58
CA ALA A 241 -5.96 17.61 -7.22
C ALA A 241 -7.33 17.65 -6.49
N GLY A 242 -8.41 17.31 -7.18
CA GLY A 242 -9.75 17.33 -6.62
C GLY A 242 -10.79 16.83 -7.60
N ARG A 243 -12.02 16.67 -7.10
CA ARG A 243 -13.19 16.26 -7.86
C ARG A 243 -14.40 17.04 -7.37
N PHE A 244 -15.32 17.28 -8.27
CA PHE A 244 -16.64 17.81 -7.99
C PHE A 244 -17.65 16.86 -8.62
N HIS A 245 -18.71 16.55 -7.88
CA HIS A 245 -19.88 15.84 -8.36
C HIS A 245 -21.13 16.51 -7.77
N TYR A 246 -22.28 16.43 -8.45
CA TYR A 246 -23.51 17.03 -7.96
C TYR A 246 -24.71 16.25 -8.45
N GLY A 247 -25.52 15.74 -7.52
CA GLY A 247 -26.69 14.90 -7.82
C GLY A 247 -26.33 13.41 -7.83
N ASP A 248 -27.04 12.67 -8.68
CA ASP A 248 -26.74 11.28 -9.04
C ASP A 248 -25.77 11.23 -10.25
N GLU A 249 -25.52 10.07 -10.87
CA GLU A 249 -24.61 9.95 -12.03
C GLU A 249 -24.99 10.78 -13.27
N GLN A 250 -26.24 11.26 -13.32
CA GLN A 250 -26.72 12.20 -14.35
C GLN A 250 -26.31 13.65 -14.04
N GLY A 251 -25.67 13.83 -12.89
CA GLY A 251 -25.11 15.02 -12.32
C GLY A 251 -23.88 15.57 -13.02
N ASP A 252 -23.61 16.84 -12.76
CA ASP A 252 -22.44 17.53 -13.29
C ASP A 252 -21.19 17.07 -12.53
N THR A 253 -20.30 16.37 -13.23
CA THR A 253 -18.98 15.99 -12.70
C THR A 253 -17.88 16.86 -13.30
N ARG A 254 -16.89 17.22 -12.46
CA ARG A 254 -15.64 17.90 -12.87
C ARG A 254 -14.42 17.36 -12.12
N HIS A 255 -13.24 17.47 -12.74
CA HIS A 255 -11.96 17.25 -12.06
C HIS A 255 -11.24 18.57 -11.90
N LEU A 256 -10.63 18.77 -10.74
CA LEU A 256 -9.71 19.87 -10.51
C LEU A 256 -8.32 19.39 -10.92
N CYS A 257 -7.77 20.01 -11.96
CA CYS A 257 -6.46 19.67 -12.49
C CYS A 257 -5.45 20.71 -12.04
N THR A 258 -4.28 20.25 -11.60
CA THR A 258 -3.19 21.12 -11.15
C THR A 258 -1.94 20.90 -11.98
N GLU A 259 -1.35 22.00 -12.43
CA GLU A 259 0.00 22.02 -13.01
C GLU A 259 1.08 22.05 -11.92
N PHE A 260 2.34 22.04 -12.35
CA PHE A 260 3.50 22.12 -11.47
C PHE A 260 4.25 23.43 -11.69
N ASP A 261 4.94 23.92 -10.66
CA ASP A 261 5.74 25.16 -10.71
C ASP A 261 7.00 25.05 -11.59
N ARG A 262 7.30 23.84 -12.05
CA ARG A 262 8.45 23.49 -12.88
C ARG A 262 8.07 22.45 -13.92
N LYS A 263 8.98 22.23 -14.86
CA LYS A 263 8.80 21.24 -15.92
C LYS A 263 8.75 19.83 -15.34
N VAL A 264 7.59 19.18 -15.46
CA VAL A 264 7.38 17.77 -15.12
C VAL A 264 6.86 17.05 -16.36
N VAL A 265 7.45 15.90 -16.67
CA VAL A 265 6.94 14.97 -17.69
C VAL A 265 5.97 14.01 -17.00
N ILE A 266 4.78 13.87 -17.59
CA ILE A 266 3.70 13.02 -17.09
C ILE A 266 3.57 11.84 -18.06
N GLU A 267 4.00 10.66 -17.62
CA GLU A 267 3.87 9.42 -18.38
C GLU A 267 2.63 8.67 -17.88
N LYS A 268 1.55 8.73 -18.65
CA LYS A 268 0.27 8.12 -18.28
C LYS A 268 0.34 6.60 -18.42
N THR A 269 -0.04 5.86 -17.40
CA THR A 269 -0.13 4.40 -17.43
C THR A 269 -1.44 3.95 -18.10
N PRO A 270 -1.56 2.66 -18.46
CA PRO A 270 -2.83 2.09 -18.89
C PRO A 270 -3.92 2.33 -17.84
N TRP A 271 -5.17 2.41 -18.29
CA TRP A 271 -6.32 2.43 -17.39
C TRP A 271 -6.32 1.17 -16.51
N SER A 272 -6.73 1.31 -15.26
CA SER A 272 -6.95 0.17 -14.38
C SER A 272 -7.99 -0.78 -15.00
N PRO A 273 -8.02 -2.05 -14.57
CA PRO A 273 -9.21 -2.87 -14.76
C PRO A 273 -10.44 -2.12 -14.27
N MET A 274 -11.56 -2.32 -14.96
CA MET A 274 -12.85 -1.78 -14.50
C MET A 274 -13.38 -2.62 -13.34
N PHE A 275 -13.86 -1.96 -12.29
CA PHE A 275 -14.42 -2.60 -11.10
C PHE A 275 -15.62 -1.80 -10.58
N ARG A 276 -16.50 -2.45 -9.82
CA ARG A 276 -17.64 -1.77 -9.19
C ARG A 276 -17.18 -1.07 -7.92
N GLU A 277 -17.46 0.23 -7.81
CA GLU A 277 -16.90 1.10 -6.77
C GLU A 277 -17.82 1.30 -5.56
N CYS A 278 -19.12 1.04 -5.73
CA CYS A 278 -20.18 0.92 -4.73
C CYS A 278 -19.86 0.09 -3.46
N GLY A 279 -18.71 -0.58 -3.38
CA GLY A 279 -18.24 -1.24 -2.18
C GLY A 279 -18.20 -2.76 -2.26
N ILE A 280 -17.79 -3.37 -1.14
CA ILE A 280 -17.66 -4.82 -0.98
C ILE A 280 -18.78 -5.30 -0.05
N PRO A 281 -19.74 -6.13 -0.51
CA PRO A 281 -20.78 -6.68 0.35
C PRO A 281 -20.16 -7.60 1.40
N LEU A 282 -20.53 -7.45 2.67
CA LEU A 282 -20.07 -8.31 3.75
C LEU A 282 -20.79 -9.67 3.80
N THR A 283 -21.72 -9.95 2.89
CA THR A 283 -22.51 -11.20 2.90
C THR A 283 -21.71 -12.45 2.55
N GLY A 284 -20.53 -12.30 1.94
CA GLY A 284 -19.63 -13.42 1.62
C GLY A 284 -20.15 -14.38 0.56
N ARG A 285 -21.21 -14.03 -0.17
CA ARG A 285 -21.81 -14.90 -1.17
C ARG A 285 -20.94 -14.97 -2.41
N TYR A 286 -20.53 -16.18 -2.78
CA TYR A 286 -19.79 -16.45 -4.01
C TYR A 286 -20.75 -16.85 -5.12
N ASN A 287 -20.60 -16.24 -6.30
CA ASN A 287 -21.32 -16.64 -7.50
C ASN A 287 -20.42 -17.56 -8.33
N SER A 288 -20.67 -18.87 -8.24
CA SER A 288 -19.91 -19.89 -8.97
C SER A 288 -20.00 -19.73 -10.48
N ASP A 289 -21.15 -19.32 -11.01
CA ASP A 289 -21.37 -19.14 -12.44
C ASP A 289 -20.53 -17.99 -13.00
N LYS A 290 -20.30 -16.96 -12.18
CA LYS A 290 -19.47 -15.78 -12.52
C LYS A 290 -18.01 -15.91 -12.06
N GLY A 291 -17.67 -16.94 -11.31
CA GLY A 291 -16.33 -17.15 -10.75
C GLY A 291 -15.86 -16.06 -9.79
N ARG A 292 -16.78 -15.29 -9.17
CA ARG A 292 -16.45 -14.16 -8.29
C ARG A 292 -17.43 -14.02 -7.13
N TYR A 293 -17.02 -13.31 -6.07
CA TYR A 293 -17.93 -12.89 -5.02
C TYR A 293 -18.98 -11.91 -5.55
N GLN A 294 -20.17 -11.94 -4.95
CA GLN A 294 -21.25 -11.00 -5.28
C GLN A 294 -20.77 -9.57 -5.07
N ASP A 295 -21.06 -8.72 -6.04
CA ASP A 295 -20.84 -7.28 -5.92
C ASP A 295 -22.03 -6.62 -5.21
N CYS A 296 -21.87 -5.35 -4.81
CA CYS A 296 -22.89 -4.50 -4.18
C CYS A 296 -24.29 -4.59 -4.81
N ASN A 297 -24.40 -4.66 -6.14
CA ASN A 297 -25.69 -4.65 -6.86
C ASN A 297 -26.37 -6.02 -6.88
N GLU A 298 -25.59 -7.09 -6.67
CA GLU A 298 -26.09 -8.47 -6.68
C GLU A 298 -26.56 -8.89 -5.28
N ALA A 299 -26.25 -8.08 -4.28
CA ALA A 299 -26.64 -8.24 -2.89
C ALA A 299 -28.04 -7.63 -2.64
N ASP A 300 -29.05 -8.07 -3.38
CA ASP A 300 -30.44 -7.62 -3.23
C ASP A 300 -30.90 -7.66 -1.76
N GLY A 301 -31.40 -6.52 -1.25
CA GLY A 301 -31.95 -6.39 0.10
C GLY A 301 -30.92 -6.27 1.23
N VAL A 302 -29.63 -6.12 0.90
CA VAL A 302 -28.57 -5.86 1.88
C VAL A 302 -28.45 -4.34 2.05
N GLY A 303 -28.78 -3.82 3.23
CA GLY A 303 -28.59 -2.39 3.51
C GLY A 303 -27.12 -1.98 3.36
N TRP A 304 -26.86 -0.75 2.93
CA TRP A 304 -25.51 -0.17 2.75
C TRP A 304 -24.62 -0.24 4.02
N ASP A 305 -25.24 -0.43 5.19
CA ASP A 305 -24.54 -0.69 6.46
C ASP A 305 -23.72 -1.99 6.46
N ASN A 306 -24.08 -2.96 5.61
CA ASN A 306 -23.37 -4.24 5.44
C ASN A 306 -22.46 -4.23 4.19
N THR A 307 -22.04 -3.05 3.76
CA THR A 307 -21.09 -2.86 2.67
C THR A 307 -19.86 -2.15 3.21
N GLU A 308 -18.69 -2.51 2.71
CA GLU A 308 -17.43 -1.80 3.00
C GLU A 308 -16.98 -0.96 1.82
N TYR A 309 -16.09 -0.02 2.09
CA TYR A 309 -15.48 0.79 1.05
C TYR A 309 -14.66 -0.06 0.08
N ARG A 310 -14.81 0.24 -1.20
CA ARG A 310 -13.91 -0.20 -2.24
C ARG A 310 -12.77 0.81 -2.36
N TYR A 311 -11.58 0.48 -1.84
CA TYR A 311 -10.42 1.36 -1.96
C TYR A 311 -9.69 1.16 -3.29
N PHE A 312 -9.39 2.27 -3.95
CA PHE A 312 -8.48 2.33 -5.07
C PHE A 312 -7.39 3.37 -4.80
N SER A 313 -6.13 2.98 -5.00
CA SER A 313 -5.01 3.90 -5.03
C SER A 313 -4.14 3.64 -6.25
N CYS A 314 -3.52 4.68 -6.80
CA CYS A 314 -2.54 4.52 -7.85
C CYS A 314 -1.36 3.67 -7.37
N PRO A 315 -0.68 2.93 -8.27
CA PRO A 315 0.54 2.22 -7.95
C PRO A 315 1.61 3.12 -7.30
N VAL A 316 2.62 2.50 -6.70
CA VAL A 316 3.72 3.20 -6.04
C VAL A 316 4.38 4.20 -6.99
N ASP A 317 4.56 5.43 -6.52
CA ASP A 317 5.11 6.55 -7.31
C ASP A 317 4.31 6.92 -8.55
N GLU A 318 2.98 6.72 -8.48
CA GLU A 318 2.03 7.20 -9.47
C GLU A 318 0.93 8.07 -8.83
N VAL A 319 0.33 8.93 -9.66
CA VAL A 319 -0.74 9.86 -9.25
C VAL A 319 -1.93 9.74 -10.17
N MET A 320 -3.11 10.12 -9.69
CA MET A 320 -4.33 10.09 -10.50
C MET A 320 -4.30 11.21 -11.56
N VAL A 321 -4.63 10.84 -12.80
CA VAL A 321 -4.76 11.77 -13.92
C VAL A 321 -6.10 11.67 -14.63
N GLY A 322 -6.91 10.66 -14.31
CA GLY A 322 -8.27 10.54 -14.83
C GLY A 322 -9.09 9.44 -14.16
N ARG A 323 -10.38 9.48 -14.45
CA ARG A 323 -11.40 8.52 -14.05
C ARG A 323 -12.33 8.26 -15.24
N GLY A 324 -12.74 7.02 -15.41
CA GLY A 324 -13.80 6.61 -16.31
C GLY A 324 -14.90 5.96 -15.52
N HIS A 325 -16.14 6.26 -15.90
CA HIS A 325 -17.33 5.63 -15.35
C HIS A 325 -18.11 5.06 -16.54
N ALA A 326 -18.41 3.76 -16.52
CA ALA A 326 -19.16 3.11 -17.60
C ALA A 326 -20.39 2.39 -17.08
N TYR A 327 -21.45 2.58 -17.87
CA TYR A 327 -22.74 1.92 -17.75
C TYR A 327 -22.71 0.45 -18.22
N GLN A 328 -22.00 0.15 -19.31
CA GLN A 328 -21.99 -1.20 -19.87
C GLN A 328 -20.77 -1.39 -20.80
N LYS A 329 -20.08 -2.53 -20.71
CA LYS A 329 -19.23 -2.97 -21.82
C LYS A 329 -20.16 -3.64 -22.82
N TYR A 330 -20.36 -3.04 -24.00
CA TYR A 330 -21.19 -3.61 -25.07
C TYR A 330 -20.80 -5.09 -25.32
N GLY A 331 -21.69 -6.02 -24.95
CA GLY A 331 -21.47 -7.47 -25.07
C GLY A 331 -21.07 -8.23 -23.79
N ASP A 332 -21.01 -7.57 -22.63
CA ASP A 332 -20.89 -8.25 -21.33
C ASP A 332 -22.27 -8.71 -20.86
N THR A 333 -22.51 -10.02 -20.85
CA THR A 333 -23.77 -10.63 -20.40
C THR A 333 -23.87 -10.72 -18.87
N ASP A 334 -22.85 -10.24 -18.15
CA ASP A 334 -22.79 -10.23 -16.68
C ASP A 334 -23.65 -9.12 -16.04
N ASP A 335 -24.21 -8.23 -16.88
CA ASP A 335 -25.03 -7.10 -16.49
C ASP A 335 -26.51 -7.49 -16.45
N THR A 336 -26.85 -8.36 -15.48
CA THR A 336 -28.22 -8.87 -15.28
C THR A 336 -29.07 -7.97 -14.38
N GLY A 337 -28.55 -6.82 -13.95
CA GLY A 337 -29.24 -5.88 -13.08
C GLY A 337 -30.13 -4.91 -13.86
N ALA A 338 -31.13 -4.36 -13.17
CA ALA A 338 -31.90 -3.21 -13.62
C ALA A 338 -31.19 -1.89 -13.24
N ASP A 339 -29.86 -1.91 -13.12
CA ASP A 339 -28.96 -0.84 -12.66
C ASP A 339 -28.64 0.14 -13.78
N HIS A 340 -29.71 0.61 -14.43
CA HIS A 340 -29.66 1.66 -15.43
C HIS A 340 -29.36 3.03 -14.77
N GLY A 341 -28.11 3.26 -14.35
CA GLY A 341 -27.54 4.61 -14.14
C GLY A 341 -27.43 5.14 -12.72
N ASP A 342 -26.96 4.33 -11.76
CA ASP A 342 -26.49 4.79 -10.43
C ASP A 342 -25.06 4.26 -10.10
N GLU A 343 -24.32 4.89 -9.14
CA GLU A 343 -22.85 4.76 -8.78
C GLU A 343 -22.31 3.34 -8.50
N ASN A 344 -23.18 2.40 -8.73
CA ASN A 344 -23.07 0.96 -8.89
C ASN A 344 -22.42 0.52 -10.21
N GLY A 345 -22.20 1.45 -11.14
CA GLY A 345 -21.52 1.23 -12.39
C GLY A 345 -20.04 0.85 -12.25
N ARG A 346 -19.41 0.49 -13.37
CA ARG A 346 -18.01 0.09 -13.38
C ARG A 346 -17.13 1.33 -13.54
N THR A 347 -16.20 1.52 -12.61
CA THR A 347 -15.19 2.59 -12.64
C THR A 347 -13.84 2.05 -13.07
N ASP A 348 -13.09 2.84 -13.84
CA ASP A 348 -11.64 2.70 -13.96
C ASP A 348 -10.92 4.02 -13.69
N TYR A 349 -9.64 3.92 -13.37
CA TYR A 349 -8.78 5.05 -13.07
C TYR A 349 -7.58 5.05 -13.98
N ARG A 350 -7.11 6.24 -14.33
CA ARG A 350 -5.84 6.42 -15.01
C ARG A 350 -4.84 7.04 -14.07
N CYS A 351 -3.69 6.39 -13.95
CA CYS A 351 -2.57 6.86 -13.17
C CYS A 351 -1.45 7.37 -14.09
N ALA A 352 -0.45 8.03 -13.52
CA ALA A 352 0.73 8.47 -14.24
C ALA A 352 1.97 8.50 -13.37
N LYS A 353 3.10 8.17 -13.98
CA LYS A 353 4.44 8.39 -13.44
C LYS A 353 4.87 9.83 -13.73
N LEU A 354 5.61 10.42 -12.81
CA LEU A 354 6.07 11.80 -12.90
C LEU A 354 7.59 11.88 -12.91
N TYR A 355 8.15 12.69 -13.81
CA TYR A 355 9.60 12.88 -13.95
C TYR A 355 9.99 14.36 -13.98
N GLU A 356 11.02 14.76 -13.23
CA GLU A 356 11.55 16.14 -13.29
C GLU A 356 12.24 16.36 -14.65
N GLY A 357 11.71 17.29 -15.45
CA GLY A 357 12.30 17.75 -16.71
C GLY A 357 12.21 16.78 -17.89
N VAL A 358 12.80 15.59 -17.77
CA VAL A 358 12.85 14.54 -18.81
C VAL A 358 12.56 13.17 -18.21
N GLU A 359 11.91 12.30 -19.00
CA GLU A 359 11.57 10.92 -18.63
C GLU A 359 12.84 10.07 -18.47
N SER A 360 13.17 9.75 -17.21
CA SER A 360 14.32 8.95 -16.80
C SER A 360 14.13 8.52 -15.36
N GLU A 361 14.39 7.27 -15.00
CA GLU A 361 14.25 6.80 -13.62
C GLU A 361 15.08 7.59 -12.60
N SER A 362 16.21 8.17 -13.02
CA SER A 362 16.99 9.10 -12.18
C SER A 362 16.24 10.37 -11.81
N ASN A 363 15.25 10.75 -12.61
CA ASN A 363 14.42 11.95 -12.45
C ASN A 363 13.04 11.62 -11.87
N ARG A 364 12.79 10.36 -11.51
CA ARG A 364 11.48 9.91 -11.02
C ARG A 364 11.10 10.66 -9.75
N ILE A 365 9.92 11.25 -9.76
CA ILE A 365 9.33 11.95 -8.61
C ILE A 365 8.70 10.91 -7.70
N SER A 366 9.04 10.98 -6.41
CA SER A 366 8.43 10.11 -5.40
C SER A 366 7.07 10.64 -4.97
N VAL A 367 6.11 9.74 -4.82
CA VAL A 367 4.78 10.02 -4.27
C VAL A 367 4.76 9.61 -2.80
N LEU A 368 4.30 10.50 -1.94
CA LEU A 368 4.20 10.29 -0.50
C LEU A 368 2.73 10.42 -0.08
N PRO A 369 1.95 9.32 -0.15
CA PRO A 369 0.55 9.33 0.25
C PRO A 369 0.37 9.75 1.71
N GLY A 370 -0.60 10.63 1.94
CA GLY A 370 -1.09 10.98 3.26
C GLY A 370 -2.16 10.00 3.76
N PRO A 371 -2.76 10.28 4.93
CA PRO A 371 -3.91 9.53 5.39
C PRO A 371 -5.10 9.71 4.43
N TRP A 372 -5.98 8.72 4.41
CA TRP A 372 -7.29 8.84 3.78
C TRP A 372 -8.12 9.92 4.49
N SER A 373 -8.89 10.69 3.72
CA SER A 373 -9.80 11.69 4.25
C SER A 373 -10.88 11.02 5.12
N PRO A 374 -11.53 11.79 6.01
CA PRO A 374 -12.83 11.41 6.53
C PRO A 374 -13.82 11.13 5.39
N GLY A 375 -14.95 10.53 5.75
CA GLY A 375 -16.04 10.35 4.81
C GLY A 375 -16.69 11.66 4.38
N HIS A 376 -17.00 11.79 3.09
CA HIS A 376 -17.72 12.91 2.49
C HIS A 376 -18.92 12.39 1.71
N THR A 377 -20.09 13.03 1.78
CA THR A 377 -21.16 12.79 0.79
C THR A 377 -20.86 13.56 -0.50
N GLU A 378 -21.15 12.96 -1.64
CA GLU A 378 -20.79 13.53 -2.95
C GLU A 378 -21.95 14.20 -3.69
N ASP A 379 -23.19 13.91 -3.29
CA ASP A 379 -24.40 14.38 -3.97
C ASP A 379 -24.57 15.92 -3.97
N GLY A 380 -23.88 16.64 -3.08
CA GLY A 380 -23.92 18.09 -2.99
C GLY A 380 -25.31 18.68 -2.77
N SER A 381 -26.29 17.84 -2.39
CA SER A 381 -27.70 18.17 -2.45
C SER A 381 -28.13 18.91 -1.17
N LYS A 382 -28.66 20.14 -1.33
CA LYS A 382 -29.21 20.91 -0.21
C LYS A 382 -30.68 20.54 0.01
N GLY A 383 -30.93 19.63 0.94
CA GLY A 383 -32.25 19.34 1.54
C GLY A 383 -32.94 18.09 0.99
N ASN A 384 -33.54 17.19 1.79
CA ASN A 384 -34.28 17.41 3.04
C ASN A 384 -34.11 16.24 4.03
N GLY A 385 -33.07 16.27 4.87
CA GLY A 385 -33.17 15.62 6.19
C GLY A 385 -32.18 14.51 6.55
N HIS A 386 -30.99 14.44 5.97
CA HIS A 386 -29.89 13.73 6.65
C HIS A 386 -28.50 14.26 6.24
N TRP A 387 -27.84 14.94 7.18
CA TRP A 387 -26.44 15.41 7.30
C TRP A 387 -25.65 15.96 6.09
N ASP A 388 -25.34 17.26 6.22
CA ASP A 388 -24.09 17.98 5.92
C ASP A 388 -23.85 18.73 4.59
N THR A 389 -23.08 19.79 4.77
CA THR A 389 -23.00 21.07 4.04
C THR A 389 -22.03 21.11 2.85
N HIS A 390 -21.73 19.96 2.28
CA HIS A 390 -20.83 19.79 1.14
C HIS A 390 -21.53 20.19 -0.16
N ASN A 391 -20.81 20.86 -1.06
CA ASN A 391 -21.24 21.13 -2.42
C ASN A 391 -20.84 20.00 -3.39
N GLY A 392 -20.52 18.79 -2.88
CA GLY A 392 -19.99 17.67 -3.67
C GLY A 392 -18.56 17.90 -4.18
N GLU A 393 -17.85 18.89 -3.62
CA GLU A 393 -16.47 19.21 -3.96
C GLU A 393 -15.49 18.63 -2.94
N PHE A 394 -14.44 17.99 -3.45
CA PHE A 394 -13.26 17.63 -2.69
C PHE A 394 -12.01 18.18 -3.38
N THR A 395 -11.13 18.81 -2.60
CA THR A 395 -9.85 19.34 -3.07
C THR A 395 -8.76 18.99 -2.05
N CYS A 396 -7.64 18.46 -2.54
CA CYS A 396 -6.44 18.23 -1.76
C CYS A 396 -5.88 19.55 -1.20
N ALA A 397 -5.12 19.46 -0.10
CA ALA A 397 -4.47 20.64 0.46
C ALA A 397 -3.45 21.23 -0.55
N PRO A 398 -3.04 22.51 -0.40
CA PRO A 398 -2.05 23.11 -1.27
C PRO A 398 -0.76 22.28 -1.37
N ASN A 399 -0.25 22.09 -2.59
CA ASN A 399 0.91 21.24 -2.91
C ASN A 399 0.70 19.74 -2.69
N GLU A 400 -0.55 19.28 -2.70
CA GLU A 400 -0.90 17.87 -2.72
C GLU A 400 -1.74 17.53 -3.96
N VAL A 401 -1.68 16.27 -4.36
CA VAL A 401 -2.38 15.74 -5.53
C VAL A 401 -3.13 14.48 -5.17
N LEU A 402 -4.16 14.15 -5.95
CA LEU A 402 -4.99 12.98 -5.71
C LEU A 402 -4.26 11.70 -6.13
N VAL A 403 -4.30 10.70 -5.25
CA VAL A 403 -3.69 9.38 -5.49
C VAL A 403 -4.62 8.22 -5.19
N GLY A 404 -5.74 8.47 -4.50
CA GLY A 404 -6.70 7.44 -4.15
C GLY A 404 -8.13 7.97 -4.01
N ARG A 405 -9.09 7.09 -4.27
CA ARG A 405 -10.52 7.27 -4.00
C ARG A 405 -11.05 5.96 -3.42
N ALA A 406 -11.98 6.07 -2.49
CA ALA A 406 -12.70 4.93 -1.97
C ALA A 406 -14.15 5.29 -1.80
N HIS A 407 -15.03 4.41 -2.26
CA HIS A 407 -16.45 4.67 -2.25
C HIS A 407 -17.20 3.47 -1.65
N ARG A 408 -18.37 3.74 -1.08
CA ARG A 408 -19.28 2.74 -0.54
C ARG A 408 -20.70 3.24 -0.79
N GLY A 409 -21.54 2.41 -1.38
CA GLY A 409 -22.95 2.67 -1.64
C GLY A 409 -23.20 3.36 -2.96
N ASP A 410 -24.29 4.12 -3.00
CA ASP A 410 -24.63 5.08 -4.05
C ASP A 410 -24.05 6.49 -3.74
N GLU A 411 -24.34 7.48 -4.58
CA GLU A 411 -23.83 8.87 -4.50
C GLU A 411 -24.18 9.59 -3.19
N LYS A 412 -25.21 9.11 -2.50
CA LYS A 412 -25.66 9.65 -1.21
C LYS A 412 -24.88 9.07 -0.05
N ASN A 413 -24.09 8.04 -0.29
CA ASN A 413 -23.21 7.45 0.68
C ASN A 413 -21.82 8.12 0.62
N ILE A 414 -20.83 7.46 1.20
CA ILE A 414 -19.65 8.12 1.70
C ILE A 414 -18.47 7.81 0.78
N THR A 415 -17.81 8.86 0.31
CA THR A 415 -16.54 8.78 -0.39
C THR A 415 -15.39 9.25 0.49
N ARG A 416 -14.24 8.62 0.31
CA ARG A 416 -12.96 9.05 0.86
C ARG A 416 -11.96 9.27 -0.26
N TYR A 417 -11.03 10.15 -0.01
CA TYR A 417 -9.98 10.51 -0.94
C TYR A 417 -8.63 10.39 -0.26
N GLN A 418 -7.61 10.05 -1.03
CA GLN A 418 -6.23 10.05 -0.58
C GLN A 418 -5.44 11.07 -1.39
N CYS A 419 -4.84 12.02 -0.67
CA CYS A 419 -3.93 13.01 -1.24
C CYS A 419 -2.48 12.62 -0.94
N ALA A 420 -1.55 13.08 -1.77
CA ALA A 420 -0.12 12.84 -1.58
C ALA A 420 0.70 14.10 -1.80
N LYS A 421 1.80 14.21 -1.06
CA LYS A 421 2.87 15.14 -1.37
C LYS A 421 3.81 14.53 -2.40
N LEU A 422 4.34 15.37 -3.27
CA LEU A 422 5.30 14.96 -4.28
C LEU A 422 6.70 15.42 -3.88
N ARG A 423 7.69 14.55 -4.05
CA ARG A 423 9.08 14.85 -3.71
C ARG A 423 9.98 14.59 -4.91
N LEU A 424 10.80 15.59 -5.22
CA LEU A 424 11.75 15.50 -6.32
C LEU A 424 12.83 14.45 -6.06
N PRO A 425 13.49 13.94 -7.12
CA PRO A 425 14.68 13.14 -6.97
C PRO A 425 15.75 13.89 -6.15
N ALA A 426 16.48 13.16 -5.32
CA ALA A 426 17.57 13.74 -4.54
C ALA A 426 18.78 14.05 -5.45
N ARG A 427 19.42 15.21 -5.25
CA ARG A 427 20.62 15.66 -6.00
C ARG A 427 21.91 15.47 -5.22
#